data_AF-A0A9C9XS04-F1
#
_entry.id   AF-A0A9C9XS04-F1
#
_cell.length_a   1.000
_cell.length_b   1.000
_cell.length_c   1.000
_cell.angle_alpha   90.00
_cell.angle_beta   90.00
_cell.angle_gamma   90.00
#
_symmetry.space_group_name_H-M   'P 1'
#
loop_
_entity.id
_entity.type
_entity.pdbx_description
1 polymer ?
#
loop_
_entity_poly.entity_id
_entity_poly.type
_entity_poly.pdbx_seq_one_letter_code
_entity_poly.pdbx_strand_id
1 'polypeptide(L)'
;MALFEGYERRIDKINKVLAEYGIKDLEEARAICTDAGVDVYRIVREVQPICFENACWAYITGCAIAVKKGQTRAEEIAATLGEGLQAFCIPGSVADDRKVGIG
;
A
#
# COMPACT_ATOMS: atom_id res chain seq x y z
N MET A 1 5.44 5.34 -18.56
CA MET A 1 4.59 6.25 -17.75
C MET A 1 4.80 5.88 -16.30
N ALA A 2 4.90 6.85 -15.38
CA ALA A 2 5.05 6.52 -13.95
C ALA A 2 3.82 5.76 -13.44
N LEU A 3 4.01 4.80 -12.52
CA LEU A 3 2.93 3.96 -11.98
C LEU A 3 1.87 4.75 -11.20
N PHE A 4 2.25 5.91 -10.63
CA PHE A 4 1.37 6.80 -9.87
C PHE A 4 1.98 8.20 -9.74
N GLU A 5 1.19 9.15 -9.24
CA GLU A 5 1.54 10.56 -9.13
C GLU A 5 2.61 10.80 -8.06
N GLY A 6 3.65 11.56 -8.45
CA GLY A 6 4.78 11.89 -7.58
C GLY A 6 5.68 10.69 -7.28
N TYR A 7 5.78 9.71 -8.18
CA TYR A 7 6.58 8.49 -8.03
C TYR A 7 7.96 8.74 -7.42
N GLU A 8 8.78 9.61 -8.02
CA GLU A 8 10.15 9.90 -7.57
C GLU A 8 10.20 10.43 -6.13
N ARG A 9 9.16 11.14 -5.68
CA ARG A 9 9.09 11.70 -4.33
C ARG A 9 8.65 10.69 -3.27
N ARG A 10 8.08 9.54 -3.66
CA ARG A 10 7.48 8.55 -2.77
C ARG A 10 8.21 7.21 -2.78
N ILE A 11 8.83 6.84 -3.91
CA ILE A 11 9.33 5.48 -4.14
C ILE A 11 10.36 5.02 -3.11
N ASP A 12 11.28 5.89 -2.68
CA ASP A 12 12.29 5.51 -1.68
C ASP A 12 11.66 5.14 -0.34
N LYS A 13 10.63 5.87 0.08
CA LYS A 13 9.88 5.57 1.32
C LYS A 13 9.10 4.27 1.18
N ILE A 14 8.44 4.06 0.04
CA ILE A 14 7.66 2.85 -0.25
C ILE A 14 8.55 1.61 -0.28
N ASN A 15 9.66 1.66 -1.03
CA ASN A 15 10.61 0.55 -1.12
C ASN A 15 11.26 0.24 0.22
N LYS A 16 11.54 1.26 1.05
CA LYS A 16 12.03 1.04 2.40
C LYS A 16 11.03 0.23 3.24
N VAL A 17 9.75 0.60 3.22
CA VAL A 17 8.69 -0.13 3.95
C VAL A 17 8.55 -1.56 3.40
N LEU A 18 8.53 -1.74 2.08
CA LEU A 18 8.46 -3.08 1.47
C LEU A 18 9.64 -3.96 1.87
N ALA A 19 10.85 -3.40 1.90
CA ALA A 19 12.06 -4.12 2.28
C ALA A 19 12.05 -4.58 3.74
N GLU A 20 11.44 -3.83 4.66
CA GLU A 20 11.25 -4.24 6.07
C GLU A 20 10.44 -5.54 6.18
N TYR A 21 9.60 -5.83 5.19
CA TYR A 21 8.76 -7.03 5.10
C TYR A 21 9.30 -8.07 4.10
N GLY A 22 10.50 -7.86 3.55
CA GLY A 22 11.10 -8.76 2.57
C GLY A 22 10.37 -8.79 1.22
N ILE A 23 9.74 -7.69 0.84
CA ILE A 23 9.13 -7.49 -0.48
C ILE A 23 10.07 -6.57 -1.27
N LYS A 24 10.47 -7.00 -2.45
CA LYS A 24 11.48 -6.36 -3.30
C LYS A 24 11.00 -5.03 -3.88
N ASP A 25 9.80 -5.02 -4.44
CA ASP A 25 9.23 -3.88 -5.16
C ASP A 25 7.70 -3.98 -5.27
N LEU A 26 7.09 -2.98 -5.89
CA LEU A 26 5.64 -2.90 -6.05
C LEU A 26 5.06 -3.97 -6.97
N GLU A 27 5.83 -4.45 -7.95
CA GLU A 27 5.38 -5.53 -8.83
C GLU A 27 5.30 -6.85 -8.04
N GLU A 28 6.29 -7.14 -7.20
CA GLU A 28 6.22 -8.27 -6.27
C GLU A 28 5.07 -8.10 -5.27
N ALA A 29 4.86 -6.90 -4.71
CA ALA A 29 3.72 -6.64 -3.83
C ALA A 29 2.38 -6.98 -4.51
N ARG A 30 2.22 -6.59 -5.79
CA ARG A 30 1.03 -6.93 -6.58
C ARG A 30 0.91 -8.43 -6.81
N ALA A 31 2.02 -9.10 -7.18
CA ALA A 31 2.04 -10.54 -7.39
C ALA A 31 1.60 -11.31 -6.13
N ILE A 32 2.10 -10.93 -4.95
CA ILE A 32 1.68 -11.51 -3.66
C ILE A 32 0.17 -11.42 -3.47
N CYS A 33 -0.43 -10.28 -3.79
CA CYS A 33 -1.88 -10.09 -3.68
C CYS A 33 -2.66 -10.96 -4.67
N THR A 34 -2.23 -11.01 -5.93
CA THR A 34 -2.89 -11.79 -6.98
C THR A 34 -2.75 -13.30 -6.77
N ASP A 35 -1.60 -13.75 -6.26
CA ASP A 35 -1.35 -15.16 -5.93
C ASP A 35 -2.20 -15.62 -4.74
N ALA A 36 -2.54 -14.70 -3.83
CA ALA A 36 -3.53 -14.91 -2.78
C ALA A 36 -4.99 -14.84 -3.28
N GLY A 37 -5.21 -14.60 -4.58
CA GLY A 37 -6.54 -14.51 -5.19
C GLY A 37 -7.26 -13.19 -4.95
N VAL A 38 -6.55 -12.12 -4.57
CA VAL A 38 -7.14 -10.81 -4.24
C VAL A 38 -6.74 -9.77 -5.28
N ASP A 39 -7.69 -9.35 -6.12
CA ASP A 39 -7.50 -8.23 -7.04
C ASP A 39 -7.75 -6.89 -6.33
N VAL A 40 -6.76 -6.47 -5.54
CA VAL A 40 -6.83 -5.24 -4.74
C VAL A 40 -7.07 -4.01 -5.60
N TYR A 41 -6.43 -3.94 -6.77
CA TYR A 41 -6.57 -2.80 -7.69
C TYR A 41 -8.02 -2.61 -8.11
N ARG A 42 -8.67 -3.70 -8.56
CA ARG A 42 -10.07 -3.68 -8.95
C ARG A 42 -10.98 -3.33 -7.78
N ILE A 43 -10.76 -3.93 -6.60
CA ILE A 43 -11.58 -3.65 -5.41
C ILE A 43 -11.54 -2.16 -5.05
N VAL A 44 -10.35 -1.55 -5.02
CA VAL A 44 -10.20 -0.12 -4.71
C VAL A 44 -10.96 0.75 -5.71
N ARG A 45 -10.84 0.43 -7.00
CA ARG A 45 -11.54 1.15 -8.09
C ARG A 45 -13.06 0.94 -8.06
N GLU A 46 -13.54 -0.22 -7.68
CA GLU A 46 -14.99 -0.46 -7.52
C GLU A 46 -15.56 0.33 -6.34
N VAL A 47 -14.81 0.45 -5.24
CA VAL A 47 -15.22 1.23 -4.05
C VAL A 47 -15.14 2.74 -4.30
N GLN A 48 -14.05 3.22 -4.92
CA GLN A 48 -13.84 4.63 -5.22
C GLN A 48 -13.35 4.80 -6.67
N PRO A 49 -14.27 4.89 -7.66
CA PRO A 49 -13.91 4.93 -9.08
C PRO A 49 -12.97 6.08 -9.47
N ILE A 50 -13.10 7.23 -8.78
CA ILE A 50 -12.31 8.43 -9.05
C ILE A 50 -11.02 8.54 -8.23
N CYS A 51 -10.56 7.44 -7.60
CA CYS A 51 -9.31 7.46 -6.85
C CYS A 51 -8.10 7.70 -7.77
N PHE A 52 -7.02 8.23 -7.19
CA PHE A 52 -5.73 8.29 -7.87
C PHE A 52 -5.05 6.92 -7.87
N GLU A 53 -4.07 6.73 -8.76
CA GLU A 53 -3.27 5.50 -8.79
C GLU A 53 -2.54 5.27 -7.47
N ASN A 54 -2.14 6.34 -6.77
CA ASN A 54 -1.53 6.24 -5.44
C ASN A 54 -2.38 5.41 -4.45
N ALA A 55 -3.71 5.53 -4.50
CA ALA A 55 -4.58 4.79 -3.59
C ALA A 55 -4.53 3.29 -3.90
N CYS A 56 -4.66 2.91 -5.17
CA CYS A 56 -4.60 1.51 -5.60
C CYS A 56 -3.28 0.86 -5.16
N TRP A 57 -2.16 1.53 -5.43
CA TRP A 57 -0.85 1.00 -5.07
C TRP A 57 -0.58 0.98 -3.57
N ALA A 58 -1.08 1.96 -2.81
CA ALA A 58 -0.97 1.95 -1.35
C ALA A 58 -1.73 0.78 -0.71
N TYR A 59 -2.93 0.47 -1.22
CA TYR A 59 -3.69 -0.71 -0.76
C TYR A 59 -3.04 -2.02 -1.19
N ILE A 60 -2.43 -2.09 -2.38
CA ILE A 60 -1.62 -3.25 -2.80
C ILE A 60 -0.44 -3.46 -1.85
N THR A 61 0.30 -2.39 -1.53
CA THR A 61 1.40 -2.44 -0.56
C THR A 61 0.94 -2.97 0.79
N GLY A 62 -0.13 -2.40 1.36
CA GLY A 62 -0.66 -2.85 2.64
C GLY A 62 -1.16 -4.31 2.61
N CYS A 63 -1.85 -4.71 1.54
CA CYS A 63 -2.35 -6.07 1.39
C CYS A 63 -1.21 -7.08 1.30
N ALA A 64 -0.18 -6.78 0.51
CA ALA A 64 1.00 -7.65 0.38
C ALA A 64 1.70 -7.85 1.73
N ILE A 65 1.85 -6.77 2.52
CA ILE A 65 2.41 -6.84 3.87
C ILE A 65 1.53 -7.71 4.78
N ALA A 66 0.21 -7.54 4.74
CA ALA A 66 -0.72 -8.33 5.55
C ALA A 66 -0.67 -9.83 5.21
N VAL A 67 -0.63 -10.15 3.92
CA VAL A 67 -0.45 -11.52 3.41
C VAL A 67 0.89 -12.07 3.89
N LYS A 68 1.97 -11.28 3.82
CA LYS A 68 3.30 -11.72 4.24
C LYS A 68 3.40 -11.95 5.76
N LYS A 69 2.67 -11.16 6.55
CA LYS A 69 2.51 -11.33 8.00
C LYS A 69 1.58 -12.51 8.37
N GLY A 70 0.93 -13.15 7.39
CA GLY A 70 -0.01 -14.25 7.63
C GLY A 70 -1.27 -13.83 8.41
N GLN A 71 -1.66 -12.55 8.31
CA GLN A 71 -2.78 -12.03 9.07
C GLN A 71 -4.12 -12.55 8.53
N THR A 72 -5.02 -12.91 9.44
CA THR A 72 -6.37 -13.39 9.10
C THR A 72 -7.47 -12.62 9.81
N ARG A 73 -7.12 -11.89 10.88
CA ARG A 73 -8.04 -11.06 11.66
C ARG A 73 -8.23 -9.71 10.99
N ALA A 74 -9.48 -9.29 10.83
CA ALA A 74 -9.82 -8.09 10.06
C ALA A 74 -9.20 -6.81 10.65
N GLU A 75 -9.16 -6.69 11.97
CA GLU A 75 -8.57 -5.56 12.69
C GLU A 75 -7.05 -5.46 12.50
N GLU A 76 -6.36 -6.60 12.45
CA GLU A 76 -4.90 -6.65 12.22
C GLU A 76 -4.57 -6.30 10.78
N ILE A 77 -5.39 -6.79 9.83
CA ILE A 77 -5.27 -6.45 8.41
C ILE A 77 -5.53 -4.96 8.22
N ALA A 78 -6.58 -4.40 8.84
CA ALA A 78 -6.92 -2.98 8.72
C ALA A 78 -5.77 -2.07 9.19
N ALA A 79 -5.14 -2.41 10.32
CA ALA A 79 -3.96 -1.69 10.81
C ALA A 79 -2.78 -1.76 9.80
N THR A 80 -2.51 -2.94 9.24
CA THR A 80 -1.45 -3.12 8.24
C THR A 80 -1.75 -2.40 6.92
N LEU A 81 -3.02 -2.34 6.49
CA LEU A 81 -3.42 -1.53 5.33
C LEU A 81 -3.09 -0.05 5.57
N GLY A 82 -3.25 0.43 6.81
CA GLY A 82 -2.81 1.75 7.24
C GLY A 82 -1.31 2.01 7.05
N GLU A 83 -0.46 1.04 7.33
CA GLU A 83 0.98 1.13 7.06
C GLU A 83 1.25 1.35 5.55
N GLY A 84 0.52 0.64 4.69
CA GLY A 84 0.57 0.84 3.23
C GLY A 84 0.16 2.27 2.81
N LEU A 85 -0.92 2.80 3.38
CA LEU A 85 -1.36 4.19 3.13
C LEU A 85 -0.32 5.21 3.61
N GLN A 86 0.24 5.00 4.79
CA GLN A 86 1.25 5.89 5.36
C GLN A 86 2.55 5.87 4.55
N ALA A 87 2.95 4.73 3.99
CA ALA A 87 4.13 4.60 3.13
C ALA A 87 4.06 5.55 1.92
N PHE A 88 2.85 5.77 1.41
CA PHE A 88 2.63 6.68 0.30
C PHE A 88 2.61 8.15 0.71
N CYS A 89 2.52 8.52 1.99
CA CYS A 89 2.51 9.93 2.41
C CYS A 89 3.86 10.62 2.18
N ILE A 90 3.85 11.88 1.70
CA ILE A 90 5.06 12.66 1.44
C ILE A 90 5.63 13.19 2.77
N PRO A 91 6.94 13.03 3.04
CA PRO A 91 7.57 13.61 4.23
C PRO A 91 7.26 15.10 4.40
N GLY A 92 6.85 15.49 5.61
CA GLY A 92 6.49 16.88 5.95
C GLY A 92 5.14 17.36 5.39
N SER A 93 4.34 16.47 4.81
CA SER A 93 2.94 16.77 4.49
C SER A 93 2.04 16.55 5.71
N VAL A 94 0.89 17.22 5.74
CA VAL A 94 -0.14 17.02 6.78
C VAL A 94 -0.54 15.54 6.90
N ALA A 95 -0.57 14.80 5.79
CA ALA A 95 -0.89 13.37 5.81
C ALA A 95 0.19 12.56 6.55
N ASP A 96 1.47 12.85 6.32
CA ASP A 96 2.58 12.16 6.99
C ASP A 96 2.59 12.43 8.50
N ASP A 97 2.24 13.66 8.91
CA ASP A 97 2.11 14.04 10.31
C ASP A 97 0.91 13.37 10.99
N ARG A 98 -0.22 13.24 10.28
CA ARG A 98 -1.46 12.63 10.81
C ARG A 98 -1.42 11.11 10.92
N LYS A 99 -0.35 10.45 10.45
CA LYS A 99 -0.19 8.98 10.51
C LYS A 99 -1.41 8.26 9.92
N VAL A 100 -1.71 8.56 8.65
CA VAL A 100 -2.90 8.05 7.94
C VAL A 100 -3.00 6.53 8.08
N GLY A 101 -4.12 6.07 8.65
CA GLY A 101 -4.45 4.66 8.81
C GLY A 101 -3.76 3.94 9.97
N ILE A 102 -2.88 4.61 10.72
CA ILE A 102 -2.16 4.02 11.88
C ILE A 102 -2.80 4.46 13.22
N GLY A 103 -3.88 5.25 13.18
CA GLY A 103 -4.58 5.79 14.36
C GLY A 103 -5.87 5.07 14.72
#